data_AF-A0A524GWD6-F1
#
_entry.id   AF-A0A524GWD6-F1
#
_cell.length_a   1.000
_cell.length_b   1.000
_cell.length_c   1.000
_cell.angle_alpha   90.00
_cell.angle_beta   90.00
_cell.angle_gamma   90.00
#
_symmetry.space_group_name_H-M   'P 1'
#
loop_
_entity.id
_entity.type
_entity.pdbx_description
1 polymer ?
#
loop_
_entity_poly.entity_id
_entity_poly.type
_entity_poly.pdbx_seq_one_letter_code
_entity_poly.pdbx_strand_id
1 'polypeptide(L)'
;MKTHAVFFAVCLVIAGCAGTEVKKEASVADKAKMIAGYLATAQQQESKGELVEALENYKLALTVDPENQTAQAKRAEIEKKLSGLADENYKAGLELQRMGRYAQARQKFLTAVRYKPDFPEAVEMLKAERLDSQRVRLHFLYVIKPGEQLSHVAERYYRDYQKHYLIGAYNEVDDATKIAAGQTIKVPVIEGLTCFVSPDEAAALSK
;
A
#
# COMPACT_ATOMS: atom_id res chain seq x y z
N MET A 1 -20.52 54.33 -59.90
CA MET A 1 -19.81 55.32 -59.05
C MET A 1 -19.63 54.71 -57.67
N LYS A 2 -18.39 54.60 -57.17
CA LYS A 2 -17.94 54.68 -55.76
C LYS A 2 -18.69 53.75 -54.76
N THR A 3 -18.09 52.81 -54.04
CA THR A 3 -16.89 52.91 -53.19
C THR A 3 -16.46 51.51 -52.74
N HIS A 4 -15.16 51.38 -52.47
CA HIS A 4 -14.49 50.25 -51.85
C HIS A 4 -15.08 49.81 -50.50
N ALA A 5 -15.13 48.51 -50.27
CA ALA A 5 -15.02 47.92 -48.95
C ALA A 5 -13.92 46.85 -49.01
N VAL A 6 -12.72 47.26 -48.63
CA VAL A 6 -11.55 46.39 -48.42
C VAL A 6 -11.84 45.59 -47.16
N PHE A 7 -12.11 44.30 -47.30
CA PHE A 7 -12.14 43.38 -46.16
C PHE A 7 -10.75 42.77 -46.02
N PHE A 8 -9.99 43.30 -45.06
CA PHE A 8 -8.64 42.85 -44.74
C PHE A 8 -8.76 41.48 -44.03
N ALA A 9 -8.66 40.40 -44.80
CA ALA A 9 -8.50 39.06 -44.25
C ALA A 9 -7.11 38.96 -43.63
N VAL A 10 -7.03 39.11 -42.31
CA VAL A 10 -5.83 38.79 -41.54
C VAL A 10 -5.68 37.27 -41.56
N CYS A 11 -4.96 36.75 -42.55
CA CYS A 11 -4.42 35.40 -42.53
C CYS A 11 -3.36 35.33 -41.43
N LEU A 12 -3.79 34.92 -40.23
CA LEU A 12 -2.88 34.50 -39.17
C LEU A 12 -2.20 33.21 -39.65
N VAL A 13 -1.07 33.36 -40.32
CA VAL A 13 -0.19 32.23 -40.66
C VAL A 13 0.40 31.74 -39.35
N ILE A 14 -0.29 30.81 -38.72
CA ILE A 14 0.29 29.97 -37.67
C ILE A 14 1.32 29.11 -38.42
N ALA A 15 2.53 29.61 -38.54
CA ALA A 15 3.70 28.80 -38.87
C ALA A 15 3.93 27.88 -37.67
N GLY A 16 3.10 26.84 -37.56
CA GLY A 16 3.41 25.70 -36.72
C GLY A 16 4.68 25.10 -37.29
N CYS A 17 5.79 25.27 -36.57
CA CYS A 17 6.96 24.43 -36.76
C CYS A 17 6.51 23.00 -36.48
N ALA A 18 6.08 22.29 -37.52
CA ALA A 18 6.00 20.84 -37.52
C ALA A 18 7.44 20.32 -37.44
N GLY A 19 8.00 20.34 -36.23
CA GLY A 19 9.15 19.51 -35.90
C GLY A 19 8.69 18.07 -36.02
N THR A 20 8.91 17.47 -37.19
CA THR A 20 8.86 16.03 -37.35
C THR A 20 10.03 15.44 -36.55
N GLU A 21 9.86 15.30 -35.24
CA GLU A 21 10.62 14.32 -34.49
C GLU A 21 10.14 12.95 -34.97
N VAL A 22 10.76 12.45 -36.03
CA VAL A 22 10.74 11.03 -36.33
C VAL A 22 11.34 10.35 -35.10
N LYS A 23 10.52 9.74 -34.25
CA LYS A 23 10.96 8.81 -33.20
C LYS A 23 11.83 7.77 -33.91
N LYS A 24 13.15 7.94 -33.86
CA LYS A 24 14.11 6.99 -34.42
C LYS A 24 13.95 5.71 -33.61
N GLU A 25 13.27 4.72 -34.18
CA GLU A 25 13.17 3.40 -33.57
C GLU A 25 14.59 2.91 -33.27
N ALA A 26 14.81 2.46 -32.02
CA ALA A 26 16.12 1.98 -31.58
C ALA A 26 16.58 0.85 -32.51
N SER A 27 17.84 0.89 -32.93
CA SER A 27 18.37 -0.13 -33.83
C SER A 27 18.36 -1.51 -33.15
N VAL A 28 18.41 -2.59 -33.93
CA VAL A 28 18.48 -3.96 -33.40
C VAL A 28 19.67 -4.12 -32.43
N ALA A 29 20.81 -3.50 -32.75
CA ALA A 29 21.99 -3.52 -31.89
C ALA A 29 21.77 -2.75 -30.57
N ASP A 30 21.08 -1.61 -30.62
CA ASP A 30 20.75 -0.84 -29.42
C ASP A 30 19.78 -1.61 -28.51
N LYS A 31 18.77 -2.28 -29.08
CA LYS A 31 17.83 -3.14 -28.34
C LYS A 31 18.56 -4.32 -27.70
N ALA A 32 19.44 -5.01 -28.43
CA ALA A 32 20.23 -6.13 -27.91
C ALA A 32 21.12 -5.70 -26.73
N LYS A 33 21.75 -4.52 -26.83
CA LYS A 33 22.56 -3.95 -25.73
C LYS A 33 21.72 -3.62 -24.50
N MET A 34 20.53 -3.05 -24.67
CA MET A 34 19.60 -2.77 -23.56
C MET A 34 19.19 -4.07 -22.85
N ILE A 35 18.77 -5.09 -23.61
CA ILE A 35 18.39 -6.40 -23.07
C ILE A 35 19.55 -6.99 -22.26
N ALA A 36 20.77 -7.03 -22.82
CA ALA A 36 21.93 -7.54 -22.12
C ALA A 36 22.22 -6.79 -20.81
N GLY A 37 22.05 -5.46 -20.79
CA GLY A 37 22.20 -4.64 -19.59
C GLY A 37 21.17 -4.97 -18.50
N TYR A 38 19.90 -5.09 -18.88
CA TYR A 38 18.83 -5.47 -17.93
C TYR A 38 19.04 -6.88 -17.38
N LEU A 39 19.41 -7.84 -18.23
CA LEU A 39 19.67 -9.22 -17.79
C LEU A 39 20.86 -9.30 -16.83
N ALA A 40 21.97 -8.60 -17.12
CA ALA A 40 23.14 -8.57 -16.24
C ALA A 40 22.81 -7.95 -14.88
N THR A 41 22.06 -6.84 -14.87
CA THR A 41 21.61 -6.18 -13.64
C THR A 41 20.69 -7.09 -12.82
N ALA A 42 19.73 -7.75 -13.49
CA ALA A 42 18.81 -8.69 -12.84
C ALA A 42 19.55 -9.86 -12.19
N GLN A 43 20.52 -10.46 -12.90
CA GLN A 43 21.33 -11.55 -12.37
C GLN A 43 22.15 -11.12 -11.14
N GLN A 44 22.72 -9.91 -11.18
CA GLN A 44 23.45 -9.36 -10.04
C GLN A 44 22.53 -9.18 -8.83
N GLN A 45 21.34 -8.60 -9.02
CA GLN A 45 20.35 -8.41 -7.94
C GLN A 45 19.86 -9.76 -7.40
N GLU A 46 19.58 -10.73 -8.28
CA GLU A 46 19.18 -12.08 -7.92
C GLU A 46 20.25 -12.75 -7.03
N SER A 47 21.53 -12.64 -7.37
CA SER A 47 22.64 -13.16 -6.56
C SER A 47 22.79 -12.49 -5.18
N LYS A 48 22.28 -11.27 -5.02
CA LYS A 48 22.22 -10.56 -3.72
C LYS A 48 20.95 -10.89 -2.93
N GLY A 49 20.00 -11.62 -3.52
CA GLY A 49 18.68 -11.87 -2.94
C GLY A 49 17.69 -10.72 -3.09
N GLU A 50 18.02 -9.70 -3.89
CA GLU A 50 17.16 -8.54 -4.21
C GLU A 50 16.12 -8.94 -5.27
N LEU A 51 15.22 -9.86 -4.90
CA LEU A 51 14.34 -10.55 -5.85
C LEU A 51 13.31 -9.63 -6.52
N VAL A 52 12.84 -8.59 -5.82
CA VAL A 52 11.86 -7.65 -6.38
C VAL A 52 12.52 -6.82 -7.48
N GLU A 53 13.69 -6.27 -7.18
CA GLU A 53 14.48 -5.46 -8.09
C GLU A 53 14.97 -6.29 -9.29
N ALA A 54 15.37 -7.55 -9.05
CA ALA A 54 15.72 -8.48 -10.12
C ALA A 54 14.53 -8.77 -11.04
N LEU A 55 13.34 -9.00 -10.47
CA LEU A 55 12.11 -9.22 -11.23
C LEU A 55 11.76 -8.02 -12.11
N GLU A 56 11.92 -6.80 -11.60
CA GLU A 56 11.72 -5.58 -12.38
C GLU A 56 12.65 -5.53 -13.59
N ASN A 57 13.94 -5.81 -13.44
CA ASN A 57 14.88 -5.82 -14.55
C ASN A 57 14.57 -6.92 -15.59
N TYR A 58 14.16 -8.11 -15.16
CA TYR A 58 13.68 -9.13 -16.10
C TYR A 58 12.43 -8.68 -16.86
N LYS A 59 11.50 -7.97 -16.21
CA LYS A 59 10.32 -7.38 -16.87
C LYS A 59 10.70 -6.26 -17.85
N LEU A 60 11.72 -5.46 -17.54
CA LEU A 60 12.25 -4.46 -18.47
C LEU A 60 12.85 -5.12 -19.72
N ALA A 61 13.61 -6.22 -19.56
CA ALA A 61 14.10 -7.00 -20.69
C ALA A 61 12.94 -7.52 -21.57
N LEU A 62 11.88 -8.05 -20.94
CA LEU A 62 10.67 -8.53 -21.63
C LEU A 62 9.85 -7.42 -22.29
N THR A 63 9.98 -6.18 -21.83
CA THR A 63 9.34 -5.01 -22.48
C THR A 63 10.01 -4.68 -23.81
N VAL A 64 11.31 -4.97 -23.94
CA VAL A 64 12.08 -4.78 -25.18
C VAL A 64 11.95 -6.00 -26.10
N ASP A 65 12.01 -7.21 -25.54
CA ASP A 65 11.86 -8.49 -26.25
C ASP A 65 10.96 -9.46 -25.46
N PRO A 66 9.65 -9.50 -25.78
CA PRO A 66 8.69 -10.37 -25.09
C PRO A 66 8.99 -11.87 -25.23
N GLU A 67 9.72 -12.28 -26.26
CA GLU A 67 10.03 -13.69 -26.57
C GLU A 67 11.36 -14.16 -25.96
N ASN A 68 12.01 -13.31 -25.14
CA ASN A 68 13.27 -13.66 -24.49
C ASN A 68 13.08 -14.80 -23.48
N GLN A 69 13.45 -16.02 -23.89
CA GLN A 69 13.23 -17.24 -23.09
C GLN A 69 13.90 -17.18 -21.71
N THR A 70 15.10 -16.59 -21.62
CA THR A 70 15.82 -16.45 -20.34
C THR A 70 15.05 -15.55 -19.38
N ALA A 71 14.60 -14.39 -19.85
CA ALA A 71 13.83 -13.46 -19.02
C ALA A 71 12.46 -14.03 -18.64
N GLN A 72 11.78 -14.76 -19.53
CA GLN A 72 10.52 -15.42 -19.23
C GLN A 72 10.68 -16.49 -18.13
N ALA A 73 11.67 -17.36 -18.27
CA ALA A 73 11.94 -18.43 -17.29
C ALA A 73 12.30 -17.83 -15.92
N LYS A 74 13.16 -16.81 -15.90
CA LYS A 74 13.55 -16.13 -14.66
C LYS A 74 12.41 -15.35 -14.01
N ARG A 75 11.57 -14.68 -14.79
CA ARG A 75 10.35 -14.04 -14.30
C ARG A 75 9.48 -15.05 -13.56
N ALA A 76 9.15 -16.18 -14.21
CA ALA A 76 8.29 -17.21 -13.63
C ALA A 76 8.88 -17.82 -12.35
N GLU A 77 10.20 -18.09 -12.35
CA GLU A 77 10.90 -18.61 -11.18
C GLU A 77 10.80 -17.65 -9.98
N ILE A 78 11.11 -16.36 -10.20
CA ILE A 78 11.13 -15.35 -9.14
C ILE A 78 9.72 -15.01 -8.67
N GLU A 79 8.75 -14.88 -9.57
CA GLU A 79 7.34 -14.64 -9.20
C GLU A 79 6.81 -15.75 -8.30
N LYS A 80 7.16 -17.02 -8.56
CA LYS A 80 6.80 -18.13 -7.68
C LYS A 80 7.44 -18.00 -6.29
N LYS A 81 8.72 -17.65 -6.21
CA LYS A 81 9.42 -17.44 -4.92
C LYS A 81 8.81 -16.29 -4.13
N LEU A 82 8.61 -15.15 -4.79
CA LEU A 82 8.01 -13.96 -4.18
C LEU A 82 6.57 -14.23 -3.71
N SER A 83 5.77 -14.99 -4.47
CA SER A 83 4.42 -15.38 -4.02
C SER A 83 4.46 -16.19 -2.73
N GLY A 84 5.38 -17.16 -2.60
CA GLY A 84 5.54 -17.92 -1.35
C GLY A 84 5.94 -17.04 -0.18
N LEU A 85 6.91 -16.14 -0.38
CA LEU A 85 7.32 -15.16 0.63
C LEU A 85 6.19 -14.20 1.02
N ALA A 86 5.34 -13.82 0.06
CA ALA A 86 4.18 -12.99 0.32
C ALA A 86 3.19 -13.72 1.24
N ASP A 87 2.86 -14.96 0.93
CA ASP A 87 1.93 -15.78 1.74
C ASP A 87 2.45 -16.00 3.17
N GLU A 88 3.76 -16.24 3.32
CA GLU A 88 4.41 -16.38 4.63
C GLU A 88 4.33 -15.09 5.45
N ASN A 89 4.63 -13.93 4.83
CA ASN A 89 4.55 -12.65 5.52
C ASN A 89 3.10 -12.31 5.87
N TYR A 90 2.13 -12.60 5.00
CA TYR A 90 0.71 -12.41 5.29
C TYR A 90 0.27 -13.24 6.50
N LYS A 91 0.60 -14.53 6.55
CA LYS A 91 0.31 -15.40 7.71
C LYS A 91 0.96 -14.88 8.99
N ALA A 92 2.22 -14.48 8.93
CA ALA A 92 2.91 -13.89 10.07
C ALA A 92 2.23 -12.60 10.55
N GLY A 93 1.73 -11.76 9.63
CA GLY A 93 0.96 -10.57 9.96
C GLY A 93 -0.34 -10.90 10.71
N LEU A 94 -1.08 -11.91 10.27
CA LEU A 94 -2.30 -12.35 10.96
C LEU A 94 -2.02 -12.84 12.39
N GLU A 95 -0.96 -13.60 12.59
CA GLU A 95 -0.57 -14.09 13.92
C GLU A 95 -0.12 -12.94 14.83
N LEU A 96 0.67 -11.99 14.33
CA LEU A 96 1.06 -10.80 15.07
C LEU A 96 -0.16 -9.95 15.46
N GLN A 97 -1.14 -9.82 14.57
CA GLN A 97 -2.37 -9.09 14.87
C GLN A 97 -3.17 -9.78 15.97
N ARG A 98 -3.27 -11.13 15.94
CA ARG A 98 -3.90 -11.93 17.02
C ARG A 98 -3.18 -11.75 18.36
N MET A 99 -1.85 -11.63 18.34
CA MET A 99 -1.04 -11.36 19.53
C MET A 99 -1.10 -9.88 19.98
N GLY A 100 -1.81 -9.02 19.27
CA GLY A 100 -1.89 -7.60 19.58
C GLY A 100 -0.66 -6.77 19.20
N ARG A 101 0.22 -7.30 18.34
CA ARG A 101 1.46 -6.65 17.87
C ARG A 101 1.21 -5.92 16.55
N TYR A 102 0.39 -4.87 16.58
CA TYR A 102 -0.20 -4.28 15.37
C TYR A 102 0.82 -3.64 14.43
N ALA A 103 1.78 -2.87 14.94
CA ALA A 103 2.80 -2.24 14.11
C ALA A 103 3.62 -3.28 13.33
N GLN A 104 3.90 -4.41 13.96
CA GLN A 104 4.62 -5.50 13.32
C GLN A 104 3.74 -6.28 12.33
N ALA A 105 2.45 -6.47 12.65
CA ALA A 105 1.48 -7.05 11.73
C ALA A 105 1.38 -6.23 10.44
N ARG A 106 1.25 -4.91 10.56
CA ARG A 106 1.24 -3.96 9.44
C ARG A 106 2.50 -4.06 8.58
N GLN A 107 3.68 -4.09 9.20
CA GLN A 107 4.95 -4.27 8.48
C GLN A 107 4.97 -5.58 7.67
N LYS A 108 4.43 -6.65 8.25
CA LYS A 108 4.30 -7.94 7.56
C LYS A 108 3.34 -7.90 6.38
N PHE A 109 2.18 -7.24 6.52
CA PHE A 109 1.26 -7.05 5.38
C PHE A 109 1.87 -6.18 4.27
N LEU A 110 2.57 -5.09 4.62
CA LEU A 110 3.29 -4.26 3.64
C LEU A 110 4.37 -5.07 2.90
N THR A 111 5.10 -5.92 3.62
CA THR A 111 6.10 -6.82 3.02
C THR A 111 5.44 -7.81 2.06
N ALA A 112 4.29 -8.38 2.43
CA ALA A 112 3.54 -9.27 1.56
C ALA A 112 3.11 -8.57 0.25
N VAL A 113 2.59 -7.33 0.35
CA VAL A 113 2.21 -6.52 -0.82
C VAL A 113 3.42 -6.12 -1.66
N ARG A 114 4.59 -5.85 -1.04
CA ARG A 114 5.84 -5.60 -1.78
C ARG A 114 6.23 -6.80 -2.64
N TYR A 115 6.10 -8.02 -2.14
CA TYR A 115 6.43 -9.23 -2.89
C TYR A 115 5.37 -9.63 -3.90
N LYS A 116 4.09 -9.42 -3.58
CA LYS A 116 2.95 -9.70 -4.44
C LYS A 116 2.02 -8.48 -4.44
N PRO A 117 2.19 -7.53 -5.39
CA PRO A 117 1.37 -6.32 -5.44
C PRO A 117 -0.12 -6.60 -5.67
N ASP A 118 -0.45 -7.67 -6.39
CA ASP A 118 -1.81 -8.20 -6.55
C ASP A 118 -2.12 -9.25 -5.47
N PHE A 119 -2.09 -8.82 -4.21
CA PHE A 119 -2.44 -9.64 -3.05
C PHE A 119 -3.63 -9.03 -2.32
N PRO A 120 -4.87 -9.29 -2.79
CA PRO A 120 -6.05 -8.58 -2.32
C PRO A 120 -6.25 -8.73 -0.81
N GLU A 121 -6.01 -9.92 -0.23
CA GLU A 121 -6.17 -10.15 1.20
C GLU A 121 -5.24 -9.27 2.05
N ALA A 122 -3.95 -9.18 1.70
CA ALA A 122 -3.01 -8.31 2.41
C ALA A 122 -3.33 -6.82 2.22
N VAL A 123 -3.79 -6.44 1.02
CA VAL A 123 -4.26 -5.08 0.73
C VAL A 123 -5.51 -4.72 1.54
N GLU A 124 -6.46 -5.64 1.69
CA GLU A 124 -7.67 -5.42 2.51
C GLU A 124 -7.32 -5.21 3.99
N MET A 125 -6.35 -5.96 4.54
CA MET A 125 -5.87 -5.71 5.91
C MET A 125 -5.33 -4.29 6.10
N LEU A 126 -4.54 -3.79 5.15
CA LEU A 126 -3.99 -2.43 5.17
C LEU A 126 -5.04 -1.35 4.93
N LYS A 127 -6.03 -1.63 4.08
CA LYS A 127 -7.16 -0.73 3.84
C LYS A 127 -8.05 -0.60 5.06
N ALA A 128 -8.36 -1.70 5.74
CA ALA A 128 -9.16 -1.68 6.97
C ALA A 128 -8.51 -0.74 7.99
N GLU A 129 -7.22 -0.96 8.31
CA GLU A 129 -6.46 -0.10 9.22
C GLU A 129 -6.52 1.39 8.85
N ARG A 130 -6.31 1.71 7.56
CA ARG A 130 -6.36 3.10 7.07
C ARG A 130 -7.78 3.70 7.12
N LEU A 131 -8.79 2.94 6.70
CA LEU A 131 -10.18 3.39 6.66
C LEU A 131 -10.69 3.65 8.07
N ASP A 132 -10.38 2.77 9.01
CA ASP A 132 -10.78 2.95 10.39
C ASP A 132 -10.16 4.22 10.98
N SER A 133 -8.88 4.50 10.68
CA SER A 133 -8.21 5.75 11.05
C SER A 133 -8.86 6.99 10.42
N GLN A 134 -9.28 6.92 9.15
CA GLN A 134 -9.94 8.02 8.44
C GLN A 134 -11.40 8.25 8.87
N ARG A 135 -12.04 7.23 9.44
CA ARG A 135 -13.43 7.25 9.89
C ARG A 135 -13.58 7.61 11.37
N VAL A 136 -12.47 7.81 12.09
CA VAL A 136 -12.53 8.30 13.47
C VAL A 136 -12.98 9.76 13.46
N ARG A 137 -14.14 10.03 14.06
CA ARG A 137 -14.67 11.40 14.19
C ARG A 137 -14.48 11.98 15.59
N LEU A 138 -14.50 11.11 16.60
CA LEU A 138 -14.40 11.44 18.01
C LEU A 138 -13.64 10.32 18.71
N HIS A 139 -13.12 10.62 19.89
CA HIS A 139 -12.65 9.61 20.83
C HIS A 139 -12.95 10.05 22.26
N PHE A 140 -12.99 9.10 23.18
CA PHE A 140 -13.01 9.38 24.61
C PHE A 140 -11.84 8.67 25.30
N LEU A 141 -11.49 9.15 26.49
CA LEU A 141 -10.42 8.59 27.29
C LEU A 141 -10.96 7.46 28.17
N TYR A 142 -10.25 6.34 28.19
CA TYR A 142 -10.56 5.20 29.02
C TYR A 142 -9.33 4.78 29.82
N VAL A 143 -9.52 4.54 31.12
CA VAL A 143 -8.46 4.07 32.03
C VAL A 143 -8.53 2.55 32.14
N ILE A 144 -7.46 1.88 31.74
CA ILE A 144 -7.36 0.41 31.75
C ILE A 144 -7.48 -0.12 33.17
N LYS A 145 -8.41 -1.06 33.39
CA LYS A 145 -8.60 -1.68 34.71
C LYS A 145 -7.54 -2.76 34.98
N PRO A 146 -7.27 -3.10 36.25
CA PRO A 146 -6.40 -4.23 36.60
C PRO A 146 -6.81 -5.52 35.88
N GLY A 147 -5.86 -6.12 35.13
CA GLY A 147 -6.09 -7.34 34.34
C GLY A 147 -6.87 -7.16 33.04
N GLU A 148 -7.25 -5.93 32.67
CA GLU A 148 -7.97 -5.64 31.43
C GLU A 148 -7.00 -5.57 30.23
N GLN A 149 -7.47 -6.02 29.07
CA GLN A 149 -6.74 -6.02 27.80
C GLN A 149 -7.55 -5.22 26.78
N LEU A 150 -6.93 -4.80 25.67
CA LEU A 150 -7.67 -4.09 24.62
C LEU A 150 -8.85 -4.89 24.05
N SER A 151 -8.76 -6.23 24.04
CA SER A 151 -9.87 -7.12 23.67
C SER A 151 -11.10 -6.94 24.57
N HIS A 152 -10.90 -6.78 25.87
CA HIS A 152 -11.99 -6.50 26.81
C HIS A 152 -12.60 -5.10 26.59
N VAL A 153 -11.77 -4.11 26.27
CA VAL A 153 -12.24 -2.75 25.94
C VAL A 153 -13.03 -2.76 24.63
N ALA A 154 -12.55 -3.46 23.61
CA ALA A 154 -13.27 -3.62 22.34
C ALA A 154 -14.58 -4.40 22.49
N GLU A 155 -14.61 -5.44 23.33
CA GLU A 155 -15.84 -6.14 23.68
C GLU A 155 -16.85 -5.21 24.37
N ARG A 156 -16.37 -4.35 25.27
CA ARG A 156 -17.19 -3.37 26.00
C ARG A 156 -17.81 -2.33 25.07
N TYR A 157 -17.04 -1.75 24.16
CA TYR A 157 -17.50 -0.60 23.37
C TYR A 157 -17.97 -0.98 21.96
N TYR A 158 -17.44 -2.04 21.35
CA TYR A 158 -17.81 -2.45 19.99
C TYR A 158 -18.57 -3.77 19.93
N ARG A 159 -18.76 -4.46 21.07
CA ARG A 159 -19.38 -5.81 21.15
C ARG A 159 -18.66 -6.82 20.26
N ASP A 160 -17.37 -6.60 20.07
CA ASP A 160 -16.50 -7.47 19.29
C ASP A 160 -15.08 -7.33 19.79
N TYR A 161 -14.65 -8.28 20.60
CA TYR A 161 -13.27 -8.35 21.10
C TYR A 161 -12.23 -8.33 19.97
N GLN A 162 -12.54 -8.85 18.77
CA GLN A 162 -11.61 -8.88 17.64
C GLN A 162 -11.30 -7.48 17.11
N LYS A 163 -12.14 -6.48 17.41
CA LYS A 163 -11.92 -5.07 17.05
C LYS A 163 -10.91 -4.35 17.95
N HIS A 164 -10.20 -5.06 18.82
CA HIS A 164 -9.12 -4.51 19.64
C HIS A 164 -8.00 -3.84 18.82
N TYR A 165 -7.78 -4.30 17.58
CA TYR A 165 -6.77 -3.71 16.69
C TYR A 165 -7.09 -2.25 16.33
N LEU A 166 -8.38 -1.87 16.31
CA LEU A 166 -8.81 -0.49 16.06
C LEU A 166 -8.33 0.45 17.17
N ILE A 167 -8.48 0.01 18.41
CA ILE A 167 -8.03 0.77 19.58
C ILE A 167 -6.51 0.83 19.59
N GLY A 168 -5.85 -0.31 19.38
CA GLY A 168 -4.40 -0.38 19.35
C GLY A 168 -3.77 0.50 18.27
N ALA A 169 -4.25 0.39 17.04
CA ALA A 169 -3.78 1.20 15.92
C ALA A 169 -4.01 2.71 16.17
N TYR A 170 -5.18 3.10 16.67
CA TYR A 170 -5.49 4.52 16.95
C TYR A 170 -4.60 5.13 18.04
N ASN A 171 -4.12 4.32 18.98
CA ASN A 171 -3.20 4.75 20.04
C ASN A 171 -1.72 4.52 19.68
N GLU A 172 -1.42 4.13 18.44
CA GLU A 172 -0.06 3.78 17.99
C GLU A 172 0.61 2.73 18.90
N VAL A 173 -0.18 1.78 19.40
CA VAL A 173 0.30 0.73 20.28
C VAL A 173 1.05 -0.31 19.45
N ASP A 174 2.35 -0.40 19.66
CA ASP A 174 3.19 -1.43 19.04
C ASP A 174 2.84 -2.83 19.51
N ASP A 175 2.58 -2.98 20.81
CA ASP A 175 2.38 -4.26 21.50
C ASP A 175 1.33 -4.11 22.61
N ALA A 176 0.13 -4.64 22.36
CA ALA A 176 -0.99 -4.55 23.28
C ALA A 176 -0.75 -5.25 24.63
N THR A 177 0.21 -6.18 24.71
CA THR A 177 0.55 -6.87 25.97
C THR A 177 1.28 -5.95 26.96
N LYS A 178 1.81 -4.82 26.49
CA LYS A 178 2.52 -3.84 27.32
C LYS A 178 1.61 -2.78 27.93
N ILE A 179 0.31 -2.82 27.65
CA ILE A 179 -0.64 -1.89 28.22
C ILE A 179 -0.83 -2.22 29.70
N ALA A 180 -0.61 -1.22 30.54
CA ALA A 180 -0.66 -1.39 31.99
C ALA A 180 -2.00 -0.92 32.58
N ALA A 181 -2.39 -1.52 33.72
CA ALA A 181 -3.48 -1.01 34.52
C ALA A 181 -3.22 0.45 34.94
N GLY A 182 -4.25 1.29 34.89
CA GLY A 182 -4.15 2.74 35.13
C GLY A 182 -3.68 3.55 33.92
N GLN A 183 -3.21 2.91 32.85
CA GLN A 183 -2.89 3.62 31.60
C GLN A 183 -4.17 4.19 30.98
N THR A 184 -4.11 5.45 30.55
CA THR A 184 -5.19 6.07 29.78
C THR A 184 -4.98 5.81 28.30
N ILE A 185 -6.01 5.30 27.63
CA ILE A 185 -6.05 5.08 26.18
C ILE A 185 -7.21 5.86 25.57
N LYS A 186 -7.15 6.09 24.27
CA LYS A 186 -8.24 6.67 23.49
C LYS A 186 -9.07 5.58 22.86
N VAL A 187 -10.38 5.57 23.09
CA VAL A 187 -11.30 4.65 22.40
C VAL A 187 -11.95 5.42 21.24
N PRO A 188 -11.64 5.08 19.97
CA PRO A 188 -12.15 5.81 18.82
C PRO A 188 -13.62 5.50 18.52
N VAL A 189 -14.40 6.51 18.18
CA VAL A 189 -15.74 6.37 17.59
C VAL A 189 -15.58 6.41 16.07
N ILE A 190 -15.74 5.24 15.45
CA ILE A 190 -15.53 5.03 14.01
C ILE A 190 -16.89 5.08 13.31
N GLU A 191 -17.03 5.94 12.30
CA GLU A 191 -18.26 6.03 11.50
C GLU A 191 -18.65 4.67 10.92
N GLY A 192 -19.89 4.20 11.13
CA GLY A 192 -20.37 2.89 10.66
C GLY A 192 -20.00 1.71 11.56
N LEU A 193 -19.30 1.94 12.67
CA LEU A 193 -19.13 0.99 13.76
C LEU A 193 -19.89 1.50 15.00
N THR A 194 -20.86 0.73 15.47
CA THR A 194 -21.60 1.09 16.68
C THR A 194 -20.66 1.09 17.90
N CYS A 195 -20.63 2.22 18.62
CA CYS A 195 -19.88 2.38 19.87
C CYS A 195 -20.88 2.54 21.02
N PHE A 196 -20.87 1.60 21.97
CA PHE A 196 -21.78 1.57 23.12
C PHE A 196 -21.15 2.28 24.31
N VAL A 197 -21.49 3.55 24.51
CA VAL A 197 -21.02 4.38 25.63
C VAL A 197 -22.14 4.62 26.64
N SER A 198 -21.79 4.77 27.92
CA SER A 198 -22.70 5.27 28.95
C SER A 198 -23.02 6.75 28.75
N PRO A 199 -24.08 7.31 29.37
CA PRO A 199 -24.40 8.74 29.28
C PRO A 199 -23.23 9.65 29.67
N ASP A 200 -22.48 9.29 30.72
CA ASP A 200 -21.33 10.07 31.20
C ASP A 200 -20.17 10.02 30.19
N GLU A 201 -19.90 8.85 29.60
CA GLU A 201 -18.87 8.70 28.56
C GLU A 201 -19.26 9.41 27.26
N ALA A 202 -20.54 9.44 26.91
CA ALA A 202 -21.05 10.19 25.77
C ALA A 202 -20.83 11.70 25.95
N ALA A 203 -20.98 12.22 27.17
CA ALA A 203 -20.70 13.61 27.50
C ALA A 203 -19.20 13.96 27.44
N ALA A 204 -18.32 12.96 27.58
CA ALA A 204 -16.86 13.10 27.55
C ALA A 204 -16.23 12.92 26.15
N LEU A 205 -17.04 12.75 25.10
CA LEU A 205 -16.53 12.63 23.73
C LEU A 205 -15.83 13.90 23.26
N SER A 206 -14.58 13.76 22.83
CA SER A 206 -13.76 14.85 22.32
C SER A 206 -13.43 14.66 20.84
N LYS A 207 -13.24 15.77 20.13
CA LYS A 207 -12.75 15.79 18.74
C LYS A 207 -11.24 15.55 18.71
#